data_AF-A0A511URE7-F1
#
_entry.id   AF-A0A511URE7-F1
#
_cell.length_a   1.000
_cell.length_b   1.000
_cell.length_c   1.000
_cell.angle_alpha   90.00
_cell.angle_beta   90.00
_cell.angle_gamma   90.00
#
_symmetry.space_group_name_H-M   'P 1'
#
loop_
_entity.id
_entity.type
_entity.pdbx_description
1 polymer ?
#
loop_
_entity_poly.entity_id
_entity_poly.type
_entity_poly.pdbx_seq_one_letter_code
_entity_poly.pdbx_strand_id
1 'polypeptide(L)' 'MNKLRKMPEFKTEAEEREFWEIHDSTDYLDWSQAKLASFSKLKPSTTTI' A
#
# COMPACT_ATOMS: atom_id res chain seq x y z
N MET A 1 10.55 15.04 -11.52
CA MET A 1 9.07 15.01 -11.62
C MET A 1 8.70 13.56 -11.85
N ASN A 2 8.50 12.78 -10.78
CA ASN A 2 8.15 11.37 -10.91
C ASN A 2 6.68 11.29 -11.35
N LYS A 3 6.45 10.78 -12.56
CA LYS A 3 5.10 10.48 -13.03
C LYS A 3 4.70 9.14 -12.44
N LEU A 4 3.97 9.18 -11.32
CA LEU A 4 3.27 8.00 -10.84
C LEU A 4 2.22 7.59 -11.85
N ARG A 5 2.11 6.28 -12.08
CA ARG A 5 0.99 5.75 -12.84
C ARG A 5 -0.31 5.99 -12.08
N LYS A 6 -1.40 6.18 -12.83
CA LYS A 6 -2.73 6.30 -12.23
C LYS A 6 -3.00 5.07 -11.38
N MET A 7 -3.43 5.29 -10.14
CA MET A 7 -3.89 4.20 -9.29
C MET A 7 -5.04 3.47 -9.99
N PRO A 8 -4.97 2.14 -10.12
CA PRO A 8 -6.08 1.34 -10.61
C PRO A 8 -7.29 1.46 -9.66
N GLU A 9 -8.50 1.46 -10.23
CA GLU A 9 -9.74 1.38 -9.45
C GLU A 9 -10.08 -0.10 -9.22
N PHE A 10 -9.91 -0.58 -7.99
CA PHE A 10 -10.30 -1.94 -7.61
C PHE A 10 -11.74 -1.97 -7.09
N LYS A 11 -12.52 -2.95 -7.54
CA LYS A 11 -13.87 -3.20 -7.01
C LYS A 11 -13.87 -4.11 -5.78
N THR A 12 -12.86 -4.96 -5.63
CA THR A 12 -12.79 -5.98 -4.58
C THR A 12 -11.36 -6.11 -4.05
N GLU A 13 -11.22 -6.52 -2.79
CA GLU A 13 -9.92 -6.78 -2.16
C GLU A 13 -9.15 -7.92 -2.87
N ALA A 14 -9.87 -8.90 -3.42
CA ALA A 14 -9.28 -9.99 -4.18
C ALA A 14 -8.56 -9.50 -5.45
N GLU A 15 -9.23 -8.65 -6.25
CA GLU A 15 -8.60 -8.01 -7.43
C GLU A 15 -7.39 -7.16 -7.04
N GLU A 16 -7.48 -6.43 -5.93
CA GLU A 16 -6.36 -5.64 -5.42
C GLU A 16 -5.17 -6.54 -5.08
N ARG A 17 -5.40 -7.64 -4.34
CA ARG A 17 -4.34 -8.58 -3.97
C ARG A 17 -3.71 -9.23 -5.21
N GLU A 18 -4.52 -9.76 -6.12
CA GLU A 18 -4.04 -10.39 -7.35
C GLU A 18 -3.21 -9.41 -8.20
N PHE A 19 -3.64 -8.14 -8.26
CA PHE A 19 -2.91 -7.09 -8.95
C PHE A 19 -1.56 -6.80 -8.27
N TRP A 20 -1.52 -6.63 -6.94
CA TRP A 20 -0.26 -6.35 -6.23
C TRP A 20 0.67 -7.55 -6.12
N GLU A 21 0.16 -8.78 -6.25
CA GLU A 21 1.01 -9.97 -6.35
C GLU A 21 1.82 -10.00 -7.66
N ILE A 22 1.25 -9.46 -8.74
CA ILE A 22 1.90 -9.46 -10.06
C ILE A 22 2.55 -8.11 -10.42
N HIS A 23 2.11 -7.01 -9.81
CA HIS A 23 2.58 -5.66 -10.11
C HIS A 23 3.42 -5.07 -8.99
N ASP A 24 4.56 -4.51 -9.38
CA ASP A 24 5.45 -3.80 -8.47
C ASP A 24 4.85 -2.44 -8.07
N SER A 25 4.75 -2.20 -6.76
CA SER A 25 4.13 -1.00 -6.19
C SER A 25 4.97 0.27 -6.31
N THR A 26 6.24 0.17 -6.69
CA THR A 26 7.13 1.33 -6.84
C THR A 26 6.84 2.20 -8.06
N ASP A 27 6.12 1.66 -9.06
CA ASP A 27 5.71 2.41 -10.26
C ASP A 27 4.40 3.20 -10.05
N TYR A 28 3.63 2.84 -9.02
CA TYR A 28 2.34 3.44 -8.67
C TYR A 28 2.40 4.35 -7.44
N LEU A 29 3.28 4.08 -6.46
CA LEU A 29 3.44 4.90 -5.25
C LEU A 29 4.73 5.72 -5.31
N ASP A 30 4.63 7.03 -5.01
CA ASP A 30 5.81 7.88 -4.86
C ASP A 30 6.43 7.65 -3.48
N TRP A 31 7.40 6.75 -3.45
CA TRP A 31 8.18 6.47 -2.24
C TRP A 31 8.98 7.68 -1.74
N SER A 32 9.19 8.71 -2.59
CA SER A 32 9.82 9.97 -2.14
C SER A 32 8.88 10.83 -1.29
N GLN A 33 7.57 10.63 -1.38
CA GLN A 33 6.56 11.24 -0.50
C GLN A 33 6.26 10.38 0.73
N ALA A 34 6.73 9.13 0.76
CA ALA A 34 6.50 8.23 1.88
C ALA A 34 7.15 8.80 3.16
N LYS A 35 6.34 8.93 4.22
CA LYS A 35 6.81 9.40 5.52
C LYS A 35 6.83 8.24 6.49
N LEU A 36 7.87 8.20 7.33
CA LEU A 36 7.91 7.31 8.48
C LEU A 36 6.78 7.68 9.43
N ALA A 37 5.75 6.84 9.49
CA ALA A 37 4.64 6.98 10.43
C ALA A 37 4.96 6.19 11.70
N SER A 38 5.03 6.87 12.85
CA SER A 38 5.13 6.22 14.16
C SER A 38 3.74 6.05 14.76
N PHE A 39 3.30 4.80 14.91
CA PHE A 39 2.01 4.50 15.51
C PHE A 39 2.08 4.38 17.04
N SER A 40 2.52 5.45 17.72
CA SER A 40 2.79 5.46 19.16
C SER A 40 1.58 5.20 20.06
N LYS A 41 0.36 5.20 19.50
CA LYS A 41 -0.90 5.02 20.23
C LYS A 41 -1.75 3.84 19.72
N LEU A 42 -1.20 2.99 18.86
CA LEU A 42 -1.89 1.75 18.51
C LEU A 42 -1.88 0.82 19.73
N LYS A 43 -3.05 0.30 20.07
CA LYS A 43 -3.15 -0.76 21.08
C LYS A 43 -2.47 -2.00 20.50
N PRO A 44 -1.65 -2.73 21.28
CA PRO A 44 -1.13 -4.01 20.84
C PRO A 44 -2.31 -4.93 20.52
N SER A 45 -2.30 -5.54 19.33
CA SER A 45 -3.32 -6.52 18.94
C SER A 45 -3.13 -7.79 19.76
N THR A 46 -4.19 -8.25 20.40
CA THR A 46 -4.21 -9.46 21.24
C THR A 46 -4.36 -10.76 20.44
N THR A 47 -4.36 -10.69 19.11
CA THR A 47 -4.46 -11.86 18.24
C THR A 47 -3.08 -12.47 18.08
N THR A 48 -2.85 -13.61 18.74
CA THR A 48 -1.70 -14.48 18.48
C THR A 48 -1.82 -15.03 17.06
N ILE A 49 -0.75 -14.85 16.27
CA ILE A 49 -0.55 -15.42 14.94
C ILE A 49 -0.38 -16.94 14.98
#